data_AF-R9YXK2-F1
#
_entry.id   AF-R9YXK2-F1
#
_cell.length_a   1.000
_cell.length_b   1.000
_cell.length_c   1.000
_cell.angle_alpha   90.00
_cell.angle_beta   90.00
_cell.angle_gamma   90.00
#
_symmetry.space_group_name_H-M   'P 1'
#
loop_
_entity.id
_entity.type
_entity.pdbx_description
1 polymer ?
#
loop_
_entity_poly.entity_id
_entity_poly.type
_entity_poly.pdbx_seq_one_letter_code
_entity_poly.pdbx_strand_id
1 'polypeptide(L)'
;MLTHEIRSTLDRHTILKTTLVELGRTLALEECALWMPTRIGLDLQLSYTLRQQNPIGYTVPIQHPVINQVFSSSRAVKISPNCPVARLRPLAGNYMPGEVVAVRVPLLHLSNFQINDWPELSTKRYALMVLMLPSDSARQWHVHELELVEVVADQVAVALSHAAILEESMRARDLLMEQNVALDLARREAETAIRARNDFLAVMNHEMRTPM
;
A
#
# COMPACT_ATOMS: atom_id res chain seq x y z
N MET A 1 -0.37 -19.86 2.80
CA MET A 1 -0.14 -18.65 1.98
C MET A 1 -1.40 -17.79 1.81
N LEU A 2 -2.51 -18.27 1.25
CA LEU A 2 -3.70 -17.45 0.93
C LEU A 2 -4.28 -16.59 2.08
N THR A 3 -4.45 -17.13 3.28
CA THR A 3 -5.01 -16.37 4.43
C THR A 3 -4.11 -15.21 4.87
N HIS A 4 -2.82 -15.29 4.55
CA HIS A 4 -1.82 -14.35 4.99
C HIS A 4 -1.71 -13.14 4.04
N GLU A 5 -1.73 -13.39 2.74
CA GLU A 5 -1.85 -12.35 1.72
C GLU A 5 -3.15 -11.57 1.89
N ILE A 6 -4.25 -12.26 2.17
CA ILE A 6 -5.53 -11.62 2.50
C ILE A 6 -5.41 -10.73 3.73
N ARG A 7 -4.72 -11.16 4.80
CA ARG A 7 -4.59 -10.35 6.02
C ARG A 7 -3.74 -9.08 5.81
N SER A 8 -2.60 -9.19 5.13
CA SER A 8 -1.73 -8.02 4.87
C SER A 8 -2.35 -7.00 3.91
N THR A 9 -3.04 -7.48 2.87
CA THR A 9 -3.80 -6.61 1.94
C THR A 9 -5.01 -5.96 2.63
N LEU A 10 -5.66 -6.70 3.55
CA LEU A 10 -6.71 -6.18 4.41
C LEU A 10 -6.19 -5.07 5.33
N ASP A 11 -4.99 -5.20 5.90
CA ASP A 11 -4.42 -4.17 6.79
C ASP A 11 -4.23 -2.83 6.07
N ARG A 12 -3.67 -2.82 4.85
CA ARG A 12 -3.51 -1.59 4.04
C ARG A 12 -4.86 -0.93 3.71
N HIS A 13 -5.81 -1.73 3.23
CA HIS A 13 -7.17 -1.24 2.95
C HIS A 13 -7.86 -0.72 4.21
N THR A 14 -7.64 -1.37 5.35
CA THR A 14 -8.25 -1.02 6.63
C THR A 14 -7.68 0.28 7.19
N ILE A 15 -6.36 0.47 7.09
CA ILE A 15 -5.71 1.74 7.45
C ILE A 15 -6.35 2.88 6.65
N LEU A 16 -6.32 2.80 5.32
CA LEU A 16 -6.85 3.85 4.44
C LEU A 16 -8.33 4.12 4.68
N LYS A 17 -9.16 3.07 4.73
CA LYS A 17 -10.60 3.20 4.95
C LYS A 17 -10.89 3.87 6.30
N THR A 18 -10.25 3.39 7.36
CA THR A 18 -10.46 3.93 8.71
C THR A 18 -10.04 5.38 8.76
N THR A 19 -8.89 5.75 8.17
CA THR A 19 -8.47 7.15 8.13
C THR A 19 -9.47 8.04 7.41
N LEU A 20 -9.97 7.64 6.23
CA LEU A 20 -10.94 8.44 5.48
C LEU A 20 -12.24 8.63 6.28
N VAL A 21 -12.74 7.57 6.91
CA VAL A 21 -13.96 7.62 7.73
C VAL A 21 -13.79 8.50 8.96
N GLU A 22 -12.66 8.36 9.68
CA GLU A 22 -12.39 9.15 10.87
C GLU A 22 -12.14 10.63 10.51
N LEU A 23 -11.39 10.93 9.46
CA LEU A 23 -11.27 12.31 8.95
C LEU A 23 -12.64 12.89 8.56
N GLY A 24 -13.47 12.11 7.87
CA GLY A 24 -14.82 12.51 7.49
C GLY A 24 -15.70 12.86 8.69
N ARG A 25 -15.58 12.11 9.79
CA ARG A 25 -16.30 12.37 11.04
C ARG A 25 -15.73 13.56 11.79
N THR A 26 -14.42 13.58 12.04
CA THR A 26 -13.75 14.62 12.83
C THR A 26 -13.87 16.00 12.19
N LEU A 27 -13.77 16.07 10.86
CA LEU A 27 -13.86 17.32 10.10
C LEU A 27 -15.24 17.53 9.49
N ALA A 28 -16.25 16.71 9.81
CA ALA A 28 -17.60 16.78 9.25
C ALA A 28 -17.60 17.04 7.72
N LEU A 29 -16.86 16.21 6.99
CA LEU A 29 -16.65 16.35 5.54
C LEU A 29 -17.86 15.82 4.78
N GLU A 30 -18.15 16.43 3.63
CA GLU A 30 -19.13 15.87 2.70
C GLU A 30 -18.54 14.67 1.94
N GLU A 31 -17.28 14.80 1.56
CA GLU A 31 -16.53 13.81 0.80
C GLU A 31 -15.05 13.85 1.18
N CYS A 32 -14.44 12.68 1.23
CA CYS A 32 -13.01 12.50 1.42
C CYS A 32 -12.58 11.39 0.46
N ALA A 33 -11.60 11.68 -0.40
CA ALA A 33 -11.19 10.80 -1.47
C ALA A 33 -9.68 10.62 -1.50
N LEU A 34 -9.25 9.41 -1.82
CA LEU A 34 -7.85 9.08 -2.01
C LEU A 34 -7.60 8.60 -3.44
N TRP A 35 -6.71 9.32 -4.11
CA TRP A 35 -6.26 9.03 -5.46
C TRP A 35 -4.86 8.44 -5.41
N MET A 36 -4.69 7.26 -6.00
CA MET A 36 -3.43 6.53 -6.04
C MET A 36 -2.84 6.56 -7.45
N PRO A 37 -1.51 6.65 -7.61
CA PRO A 37 -0.90 6.55 -8.93
C PRO A 37 -1.16 5.16 -9.53
N THR A 38 -1.43 5.11 -10.83
CA THR A 38 -1.59 3.86 -11.57
C THR A 38 -0.27 3.12 -11.72
N ARG A 39 -0.33 1.86 -12.16
CA ARG A 39 0.88 1.08 -12.51
C ARG A 39 1.70 1.67 -13.65
N ILE A 40 1.15 2.57 -14.47
CA ILE A 40 1.96 3.23 -15.50
C ILE A 40 2.61 4.50 -14.92
N GLY A 41 2.07 5.02 -13.81
CA GLY A 41 2.56 6.22 -13.14
C GLY A 41 2.23 7.53 -13.88
N LEU A 42 1.43 7.44 -14.96
CA LEU A 42 1.01 8.60 -15.76
C LEU A 42 -0.27 9.24 -15.24
N ASP A 43 -1.11 8.46 -14.56
CA ASP A 43 -2.42 8.88 -14.08
C ASP A 43 -2.57 8.59 -12.60
N LEU A 44 -3.41 9.37 -11.94
CA LEU A 44 -3.99 9.05 -10.65
C LEU A 44 -5.35 8.38 -10.87
N GLN A 45 -5.56 7.26 -10.19
CA GLN A 45 -6.83 6.54 -10.15
C GLN A 45 -7.50 6.75 -8.78
N LEU A 46 -8.80 7.01 -8.78
CA LEU A 46 -9.57 7.09 -7.56
C LEU A 46 -9.69 5.70 -6.90
N SER A 47 -9.14 5.53 -5.71
CA SER A 47 -9.12 4.23 -5.02
C SER A 47 -10.14 4.16 -3.88
N TYR A 48 -10.32 5.25 -3.14
CA TYR A 48 -11.23 5.29 -2.00
C TYR A 48 -12.01 6.59 -1.98
N THR A 49 -13.28 6.52 -1.55
CA THR A 49 -14.08 7.67 -1.15
C THR A 49 -14.72 7.40 0.21
N LEU A 50 -15.28 8.43 0.86
CA LEU A 50 -15.91 8.32 2.17
C LEU A 50 -17.10 7.34 2.12
N ARG A 51 -17.81 7.31 0.99
CA ARG A 51 -19.05 6.56 0.80
C ARG A 51 -18.89 5.27 -0.01
N GLN A 52 -17.82 5.14 -0.79
CA GLN A 52 -17.63 4.02 -1.72
C GLN A 52 -16.16 3.55 -1.79
N GLN A 53 -15.99 2.22 -1.82
CA GLN A 53 -14.69 1.60 -2.05
C GLN A 53 -14.54 1.26 -3.54
N ASN A 54 -13.37 1.54 -4.10
CA ASN A 54 -13.00 1.24 -5.48
C ASN A 54 -14.03 1.72 -6.53
N PRO A 55 -14.31 3.03 -6.62
CA PRO A 55 -15.13 3.58 -7.69
C PRO A 55 -14.41 3.40 -9.04
N ILE A 56 -14.79 2.36 -9.77
CA ILE A 56 -14.19 2.01 -11.07
C ILE A 56 -14.43 3.17 -12.06
N GLY A 57 -13.38 3.59 -12.77
CA GLY A 57 -13.48 4.44 -13.97
C GLY A 57 -13.02 5.89 -13.84
N TYR A 58 -12.61 6.36 -12.66
CA TYR A 58 -12.08 7.73 -12.51
C TYR A 58 -10.55 7.75 -12.53
N THR A 59 -9.99 8.34 -13.59
CA THR A 59 -8.56 8.60 -13.72
C THR A 59 -8.32 10.05 -14.12
N VAL A 60 -7.21 10.62 -13.63
CA VAL A 60 -6.79 11.99 -13.94
C VAL A 60 -5.28 11.99 -14.22
N PRO A 61 -4.80 12.63 -15.28
CA PRO A 61 -3.37 12.71 -15.58
C PRO A 61 -2.58 13.34 -14.43
N ILE A 62 -1.49 12.69 -14.01
CA ILE A 62 -0.65 13.16 -12.89
C ILE A 62 -0.02 14.53 -13.17
N GLN A 63 0.17 14.85 -14.44
CA GLN A 63 0.75 16.10 -14.94
C GLN A 63 -0.22 17.29 -14.85
N HIS A 64 -1.44 17.10 -14.36
CA HIS A 64 -2.41 18.18 -14.21
C HIS A 64 -1.85 19.30 -13.30
N PRO A 65 -1.98 20.60 -13.65
CA PRO A 65 -1.35 21.70 -12.92
C PRO A 65 -1.65 21.72 -11.41
N VAL A 66 -2.90 21.46 -11.05
CA VAL A 66 -3.33 21.39 -9.64
C VAL A 66 -2.65 20.24 -8.88
N ILE A 67 -2.47 19.08 -9.53
CA ILE A 67 -1.82 17.92 -8.91
C ILE A 67 -0.33 18.24 -8.70
N ASN A 68 0.33 18.80 -9.72
CA ASN A 68 1.73 19.23 -9.61
C ASN A 68 1.93 20.26 -8.49
N GLN A 69 1.00 21.21 -8.34
CA GLN A 69 1.03 22.19 -7.25
C GLN A 69 0.96 21.52 -5.88
N VAL A 70 0.02 20.59 -5.69
CA VAL A 70 -0.13 19.86 -4.42
C VAL A 70 1.09 18.99 -4.15
N PHE A 71 1.62 18.28 -5.15
CA PHE A 71 2.77 17.39 -4.99
C PHE A 71 4.07 18.15 -4.71
N SER A 72 4.18 19.39 -5.18
CA SER A 72 5.33 20.26 -4.90
C SER A 72 5.31 20.84 -3.47
N SER A 73 4.16 20.80 -2.79
CA SER A 73 3.97 21.34 -1.44
C SER A 73 3.86 20.22 -0.39
N SER A 74 4.40 20.42 0.81
CA SER A 74 4.10 19.57 1.97
C SER A 74 2.83 19.99 2.72
N ARG A 75 2.27 21.14 2.36
CA ARG A 75 1.09 21.72 3.01
C ARG A 75 -0.19 21.32 2.30
N ALA A 76 -1.30 21.37 3.02
CA ALA A 76 -2.62 21.25 2.45
C ALA A 76 -2.92 22.48 1.56
N VAL A 77 -3.31 22.24 0.31
CA VAL A 77 -3.53 23.28 -0.70
C VAL A 77 -5.02 23.37 -1.01
N LYS A 78 -5.59 24.58 -0.95
CA LYS A 78 -6.95 24.83 -1.45
C LYS A 78 -6.99 24.66 -2.97
N ILE A 79 -7.92 23.84 -3.47
CA ILE A 79 -8.08 23.58 -4.89
C ILE A 79 -9.47 23.97 -5.36
N SER A 80 -9.62 24.24 -6.65
CA SER A 80 -10.93 24.52 -7.23
C SER A 80 -11.83 23.29 -7.12
N PRO A 81 -13.11 23.44 -6.67
CA PRO A 81 -14.07 22.34 -6.68
C PRO A 81 -14.37 21.80 -8.08
N ASN A 82 -14.08 22.60 -9.12
CA ASN A 82 -14.23 22.20 -10.53
C ASN A 82 -13.04 21.37 -11.05
N CYS A 83 -12.01 21.15 -10.24
CA CYS A 83 -10.85 20.35 -10.61
C CYS A 83 -11.26 18.89 -10.86
N PRO A 84 -10.67 18.17 -11.83
CA PRO A 84 -11.02 16.77 -12.11
C PRO A 84 -10.91 15.84 -10.88
N VAL A 85 -9.98 16.11 -9.96
CA VAL A 85 -9.80 15.32 -8.73
C VAL A 85 -10.81 15.64 -7.63
N ALA A 86 -11.50 16.79 -7.72
CA ALA A 86 -12.53 17.22 -6.77
C ALA A 86 -13.95 16.88 -7.28
N ARG A 87 -14.12 16.76 -8.59
CA ARG A 87 -15.40 16.50 -9.25
C ARG A 87 -15.75 15.01 -9.25
N LEU A 88 -16.05 14.50 -8.05
CA LEU A 88 -16.41 13.10 -7.83
C LEU A 88 -17.88 12.79 -8.14
N ARG A 89 -18.73 13.82 -8.29
CA ARG A 89 -20.14 13.69 -8.63
C ARG A 89 -20.51 14.61 -9.80
N PRO A 90 -21.48 14.21 -10.65
CA PRO A 90 -22.11 15.13 -11.59
C PRO A 90 -22.81 16.24 -10.80
N LEU A 91 -22.52 17.51 -11.13
CA LEU A 91 -23.28 18.64 -10.59
C LEU A 91 -24.71 18.56 -11.15
N ALA A 92 -25.67 18.26 -10.27
CA ALA A 92 -27.09 18.38 -10.58
C ALA A 92 -27.65 19.62 -9.85
N GLY A 93 -27.97 20.67 -10.60
CA GLY A 93 -28.61 21.90 -10.08
C GLY A 93 -27.66 23.04 -9.68
N ASN A 94 -28.23 24.11 -9.11
CA ASN A 94 -27.53 25.31 -8.62
C ASN A 94 -26.88 25.07 -7.25
N TYR A 95 -25.98 24.10 -7.16
CA TYR A 95 -25.29 23.75 -5.92
C TYR A 95 -24.02 24.58 -5.77
N MET A 96 -23.78 25.19 -4.60
CA MET A 96 -22.50 25.84 -4.32
C MET A 96 -21.55 24.83 -3.67
N PRO A 97 -20.52 24.35 -4.39
CA PRO A 97 -19.62 23.33 -3.84
C PRO A 97 -18.85 23.90 -2.64
N GLY A 98 -18.71 23.08 -1.59
CA GLY A 98 -17.92 23.45 -0.42
C GLY A 98 -16.43 23.65 -0.74
N GLU A 99 -15.69 24.29 0.17
CA GLU A 99 -14.24 24.46 -0.03
C GLU A 99 -13.54 23.10 -0.10
N VAL A 100 -12.68 22.94 -1.11
CA VAL A 100 -11.91 21.73 -1.34
C VAL A 100 -10.45 21.97 -1.04
N VAL A 101 -9.86 21.03 -0.30
CA VAL A 101 -8.44 21.00 0.00
C VAL A 101 -7.86 19.68 -0.46
N ALA A 102 -6.63 19.73 -0.95
CA ALA A 102 -5.87 18.55 -1.31
C ALA A 102 -4.51 18.54 -0.63
N VAL A 103 -4.09 17.36 -0.19
CA VAL A 103 -2.78 17.12 0.43
C VAL A 103 -2.13 15.91 -0.21
N ARG A 104 -0.81 15.96 -0.38
CA ARG A 104 -0.05 14.80 -0.83
C ARG A 104 0.10 13.80 0.32
N VAL A 105 -0.02 12.52 0.02
CA VAL A 105 0.28 11.43 0.96
C VAL A 105 1.54 10.72 0.41
N PRO A 106 2.69 10.82 1.08
CA PRO A 106 3.91 10.13 0.66
C PRO A 106 3.69 8.61 0.58
N LEU A 107 4.02 8.00 -0.55
CA LEU A 107 4.07 6.55 -0.68
C LEU A 107 5.52 6.13 -0.44
N LEU A 108 5.85 5.92 0.84
CA LEU A 108 7.19 5.54 1.28
C LEU A 108 7.48 4.12 0.79
N HIS A 109 8.34 4.01 -0.23
CA HIS A 109 8.81 2.74 -0.73
C HIS A 109 10.06 2.32 0.05
N LEU A 110 10.00 1.18 0.73
CA LEU A 110 11.11 0.60 1.47
C LEU A 110 11.19 -0.90 1.14
N SER A 111 11.41 -1.27 -0.12
CA SER A 111 11.61 -2.69 -0.47
C SER A 111 12.56 -2.86 -1.66
N ASN A 112 13.62 -3.64 -1.44
CA ASN A 112 14.52 -4.17 -2.46
C ASN A 112 14.02 -5.52 -3.03
N PHE A 113 12.87 -6.01 -2.57
CA PHE A 113 12.19 -7.19 -3.12
C PHE A 113 10.84 -6.79 -3.71
N GLN A 114 10.70 -7.05 -5.02
CA GLN A 114 9.55 -6.76 -5.86
C GLN A 114 8.19 -7.01 -5.18
N ILE A 115 7.46 -5.93 -4.95
CA ILE A 115 6.02 -5.97 -4.63
C ILE A 115 5.27 -5.93 -5.96
N ASN A 116 4.64 -7.05 -6.34
CA ASN A 116 3.93 -7.26 -7.61
C ASN A 116 2.68 -6.38 -7.85
N ASP A 117 2.43 -5.37 -7.03
CA ASP A 117 1.34 -4.39 -7.25
C ASP A 117 1.82 -2.98 -7.57
N TRP A 118 3.11 -2.69 -7.42
CA TRP A 118 3.69 -1.39 -7.68
C TRP A 118 4.83 -1.51 -8.67
N PRO A 119 4.82 -0.73 -9.77
CA PRO A 119 5.93 -0.73 -10.71
C PRO A 119 7.18 -0.21 -10.02
N GLU A 120 8.30 -0.90 -10.22
CA GLU A 120 9.63 -0.52 -9.76
C GLU A 120 10.08 0.79 -10.45
N LEU A 121 9.84 1.95 -9.83
CA LEU A 121 10.51 3.19 -10.23
C LEU A 121 10.87 3.96 -8.96
N SER A 122 12.16 4.24 -8.80
CA SER A 122 12.85 4.91 -7.70
C SER A 122 12.48 6.39 -7.50
N THR A 123 11.39 6.87 -8.08
CA THR A 123 10.93 8.25 -7.95
C THR A 123 9.92 8.34 -6.81
N LYS A 124 10.07 9.31 -5.90
CA LYS A 124 9.10 9.59 -4.84
C LYS A 124 7.68 9.61 -5.43
N ARG A 125 6.84 8.66 -5.02
CA ARG A 125 5.43 8.61 -5.41
C ARG A 125 4.58 9.23 -4.33
N TYR A 126 3.60 9.99 -4.76
CA TYR A 126 2.60 10.59 -3.89
C TYR A 126 1.22 10.08 -4.30
N ALA A 127 0.41 9.73 -3.32
CA ALA A 127 -1.03 9.72 -3.48
C ALA A 127 -1.57 11.13 -3.21
N LEU A 128 -2.78 11.40 -3.68
CA LEU A 128 -3.48 12.66 -3.46
C LEU A 128 -4.72 12.40 -2.61
N MET A 129 -4.78 13.00 -1.42
CA MET A 129 -5.97 13.00 -0.60
C MET A 129 -6.72 14.32 -0.82
N VAL A 130 -8.00 14.22 -1.17
CA VAL A 130 -8.88 15.35 -1.48
C VAL A 130 -10.03 15.36 -0.47
N LEU A 131 -10.26 16.49 0.18
CA LEU A 131 -11.25 16.66 1.23
C LEU A 131 -12.17 17.82 0.86
N MET A 132 -13.47 17.60 0.97
CA MET A 132 -14.51 18.57 0.61
C MET A 132 -15.39 18.85 1.82
N LEU A 133 -15.51 20.12 2.17
CA LEU A 133 -16.47 20.57 3.18
C LEU A 133 -17.91 20.47 2.65
N PRO A 134 -18.92 20.45 3.54
CA PRO A 134 -20.32 20.49 3.15
C PRO A 134 -20.62 21.65 2.20
N SER A 135 -21.17 21.30 1.04
CA SER A 135 -21.70 22.24 0.08
C SER A 135 -22.93 22.97 0.61
N ASP A 136 -23.26 24.11 0.00
CA ASP A 136 -24.29 25.06 0.46
C ASP A 136 -24.12 25.53 1.92
N SER A 137 -22.89 25.45 2.45
CA SER A 137 -22.52 25.99 3.76
C SER A 137 -21.54 27.15 3.61
N ALA A 138 -21.60 28.13 4.51
CA ALA A 138 -20.59 29.19 4.62
C ALA A 138 -19.30 28.69 5.29
N ARG A 139 -19.12 27.36 5.42
CA ARG A 139 -18.01 26.76 6.14
C ARG A 139 -16.73 26.89 5.34
N GLN A 140 -15.66 27.25 6.04
CA GLN A 140 -14.33 27.40 5.47
C GLN A 140 -13.35 26.58 6.29
N TRP A 141 -12.25 26.19 5.65
CA TRP A 141 -11.16 25.51 6.35
C TRP A 141 -10.49 26.44 7.35
N HIS A 142 -10.45 26.01 8.61
CA HIS A 142 -9.65 26.65 9.63
C HIS A 142 -8.19 26.17 9.56
N VAL A 143 -7.25 27.02 9.99
CA VAL A 143 -5.81 26.71 9.95
C VAL A 143 -5.50 25.39 10.69
N HIS A 144 -6.10 25.18 11.86
CA HIS A 144 -5.90 23.94 12.63
C HIS A 144 -6.45 22.69 11.92
N GLU A 145 -7.48 22.82 11.06
CA GLU A 145 -8.04 21.68 10.31
C GLU A 145 -7.07 21.30 9.18
N LEU A 146 -6.46 22.30 8.53
CA LEU A 146 -5.42 22.08 7.53
C LEU A 146 -4.19 21.39 8.14
N GLU A 147 -3.73 21.87 9.30
CA GLU A 147 -2.61 21.28 10.02
C GLU A 147 -2.91 19.84 10.47
N LEU A 148 -4.13 19.57 10.94
CA LEU A 148 -4.55 18.21 11.26
C LEU A 148 -4.48 17.30 10.03
N VAL A 149 -5.00 17.75 8.89
CA VAL A 149 -4.99 16.98 7.64
C VAL A 149 -3.56 16.68 7.17
N GLU A 150 -2.64 17.64 7.29
CA GLU A 150 -1.22 17.44 6.98
C GLU A 150 -0.58 16.38 7.88
N VAL A 151 -0.79 16.47 9.19
CA VAL A 151 -0.25 15.48 10.14
C VAL A 151 -0.84 14.10 9.87
N VAL A 152 -2.15 14.01 9.62
CA VAL A 152 -2.78 12.73 9.31
C VAL A 152 -2.25 12.14 8.00
N ALA A 153 -2.01 12.96 6.97
CA ALA A 153 -1.41 12.49 5.71
C ALA A 153 -0.02 11.86 5.93
N ASP A 154 0.82 12.48 6.77
CA ASP A 154 2.13 11.93 7.13
C ASP A 154 2.01 10.65 7.96
N GLN A 155 1.09 10.59 8.93
CA GLN A 155 0.86 9.39 9.74
C GLN A 155 0.33 8.22 8.91
N VAL A 156 -0.54 8.48 7.94
CA VAL A 156 -1.01 7.47 6.99
C VAL A 156 0.16 6.93 6.17
N ALA A 157 1.05 7.80 5.68
CA ALA A 157 2.25 7.38 4.96
C ALA A 157 3.13 6.44 5.79
N VAL A 158 3.35 6.76 7.07
CA VAL A 158 4.11 5.92 8.01
C VAL A 158 3.40 4.58 8.24
N ALA A 159 2.10 4.59 8.52
CA ALA A 159 1.33 3.38 8.76
C ALA A 159 1.32 2.44 7.54
N LEU A 160 1.17 2.99 6.33
CA LEU A 160 1.28 2.24 5.08
C LEU A 160 2.68 1.65 4.88
N SER A 161 3.72 2.41 5.23
CA SER A 161 5.11 1.93 5.16
C SER A 161 5.34 0.75 6.12
N HIS A 162 4.88 0.85 7.36
CA HIS A 162 4.96 -0.26 8.32
C HIS A 162 4.19 -1.49 7.84
N ALA A 163 3.00 -1.31 7.27
CA ALA A 163 2.23 -2.42 6.68
C ALA A 163 3.00 -3.09 5.53
N ALA A 164 3.67 -2.32 4.68
CA ALA A 164 4.49 -2.85 3.58
C ALA A 164 5.72 -3.62 4.09
N ILE A 165 6.46 -3.08 5.07
CA ILE A 165 7.61 -3.75 5.69
C ILE A 165 7.19 -5.06 6.34
N LEU A 166 6.06 -5.07 7.06
CA LEU A 166 5.53 -6.27 7.69
C LEU A 166 5.20 -7.33 6.64
N GLU A 167 4.56 -6.94 5.54
CA GLU A 167 4.24 -7.82 4.42
C GLU A 167 5.52 -8.44 3.80
N GLU A 168 6.56 -7.64 3.55
CA GLU A 168 7.84 -8.11 3.02
C GLU A 168 8.57 -9.05 3.99
N SER A 169 8.64 -8.69 5.28
CA SER A 169 9.27 -9.52 6.31
C SER A 169 8.60 -10.89 6.43
N MET A 170 7.28 -10.93 6.34
CA MET A 170 6.53 -12.19 6.39
C MET A 170 6.76 -13.04 5.14
N ARG A 171 6.80 -12.44 3.94
CA ARG A 171 7.17 -13.18 2.72
C ARG A 171 8.58 -13.76 2.79
N ALA A 172 9.55 -12.98 3.27
CA ALA A 172 10.92 -13.44 3.44
C ALA A 172 11.01 -14.61 4.43
N ARG A 173 10.27 -14.54 5.54
CA ARG A 173 10.18 -15.62 6.53
C ARG A 173 9.61 -16.90 5.91
N ASP A 174 8.52 -16.79 5.15
CA ASP A 174 7.87 -17.95 4.54
C ASP A 174 8.80 -18.62 3.50
N LEU A 175 9.53 -17.83 2.69
CA LEU A 175 10.55 -18.34 1.77
C LEU A 175 11.70 -19.05 2.51
N LEU A 176 12.19 -18.47 3.60
CA LEU A 176 13.24 -19.10 4.42
C LEU A 176 12.76 -20.41 5.06
N MET A 177 11.48 -20.51 5.41
CA MET A 177 10.91 -21.74 5.94
C MET A 177 10.87 -22.84 4.89
N GLU A 178 10.46 -22.52 3.66
CA GLU A 178 10.48 -23.45 2.52
C GLU A 178 11.91 -23.93 2.21
N GLN A 179 12.88 -23.01 2.20
CA GLN A 179 14.29 -23.36 1.97
C GLN A 179 14.85 -24.27 3.07
N ASN A 180 14.54 -24.00 4.34
CA ASN A 180 14.97 -24.86 5.45
C ASN A 180 14.42 -26.28 5.32
N VAL A 181 13.14 -26.43 4.95
CA VAL A 181 12.54 -27.76 4.74
C VAL A 181 13.23 -28.51 3.60
N ALA A 182 13.52 -27.83 2.49
CA ALA A 182 14.23 -28.44 1.37
C ALA A 182 15.66 -28.84 1.74
N LEU A 183 16.37 -28.01 2.50
CA LEU A 183 17.72 -28.30 2.99
C LEU A 183 17.73 -29.48 3.96
N ASP A 184 16.77 -29.57 4.87
CA ASP A 184 16.65 -30.69 5.81
C ASP A 184 16.38 -32.01 5.09
N LEU A 185 15.57 -31.99 4.03
CA LEU A 185 15.33 -33.18 3.21
C LEU A 185 16.62 -33.62 2.49
N ALA A 186 17.29 -32.69 1.79
CA ALA A 186 18.54 -32.99 1.09
C ALA A 186 19.64 -33.50 2.05
N ARG A 187 19.71 -32.94 3.26
CA ARG A 187 20.61 -33.40 4.31
C ARG A 187 20.32 -34.84 4.71
N ARG A 188 19.06 -35.20 4.96
CA ARG A 188 18.68 -36.57 5.35
C ARG A 188 19.00 -37.58 4.25
N GLU A 189 18.77 -37.24 2.99
CA GLU A 189 19.12 -38.08 1.84
C GLU A 189 20.63 -38.30 1.74
N ALA A 190 21.43 -37.27 1.97
CA ALA A 190 22.89 -37.42 2.00
C ALA A 190 23.33 -38.32 3.17
N GLU A 191 22.74 -38.17 4.36
CA GLU A 191 23.06 -38.97 5.53
C GLU A 191 22.66 -40.46 5.35
N THR A 192 21.55 -40.76 4.68
CA THR A 192 21.17 -42.15 4.36
C THR A 192 22.10 -42.77 3.32
N ALA A 193 22.48 -42.02 2.28
CA ALA A 193 23.45 -42.49 1.29
C ALA A 193 24.83 -42.78 1.91
N ILE A 194 25.30 -41.93 2.83
CA ILE A 194 26.56 -42.14 3.56
C ILE A 194 26.48 -43.40 4.45
N ARG A 195 25.36 -43.61 5.17
CA ARG A 195 25.16 -44.82 5.98
C ARG A 195 25.18 -46.08 5.13
N ALA A 196 24.40 -46.12 4.04
CA ALA A 196 24.38 -47.26 3.13
C ALA A 196 25.77 -47.59 2.56
N ARG A 197 26.55 -46.55 2.21
CA ARG A 197 27.94 -46.72 1.77
C ARG A 197 28.81 -47.36 2.87
N ASN A 198 28.71 -46.88 4.10
CA ASN A 198 29.51 -47.39 5.21
C ASN A 198 29.14 -48.84 5.56
N ASP A 199 27.85 -49.17 5.57
CA ASP A 199 27.35 -50.52 5.82
C ASP A 199 27.85 -51.50 4.74
N PHE A 200 27.80 -51.08 3.47
CA PHE A 200 28.36 -51.87 2.36
C PHE A 200 29.87 -52.14 2.54
N LEU A 201 30.64 -51.10 2.89
CA LEU A 201 32.08 -51.24 3.16
C LEU A 201 32.36 -52.16 4.37
N ALA A 202 31.51 -52.13 5.40
CA ALA A 202 31.65 -52.99 6.57
C ALA A 202 31.42 -54.47 6.22
N VAL A 203 30.35 -54.77 5.47
CA VAL A 203 30.06 -56.14 4.98
C VAL A 203 31.22 -56.66 4.13
N MET A 204 31.66 -55.88 3.14
CA MET A 204 32.78 -56.25 2.28
C MET A 204 34.08 -56.50 3.06
N ASN A 205 34.40 -55.65 4.04
CA ASN A 205 35.59 -55.84 4.89
C ASN A 205 35.49 -57.09 5.76
N HIS A 206 34.29 -57.42 6.26
CA HIS A 206 34.09 -58.62 7.06
C HIS A 206 34.31 -59.89 6.22
N GLU A 207 33.71 -59.95 5.03
CA GLU A 207 33.87 -61.10 4.12
C GLU A 207 35.32 -61.28 3.63
N MET A 208 36.08 -60.19 3.45
CA MET A 208 37.51 -60.31 3.09
C MET A 208 38.41 -60.73 4.26
N ARG A 209 37.96 -60.63 5.53
CA ARG A 209 38.77 -60.95 6.72
C ARG A 209 38.55 -62.36 7.27
N THR A 210 37.43 -63.00 6.95
CA THR A 210 37.17 -64.40 7.26
C THR A 210 37.18 -65.22 5.97
N PRO A 211 38.37 -65.64 5.47
CA PRO A 211 38.41 -66.68 4.45
C PRO A 211 37.90 -68.00 5.08
N MET A 212 37.05 -68.72 4.35
CA MET A 212 36.55 -70.05 4.72
C MET A 212 37.69 -71.03 5.03
#